data_AF-A0A194PNW8-F1
#
_entry.id   AF-A0A194PNW8-F1
#
_cell.length_a   1.000
_cell.length_b   1.000
_cell.length_c   1.000
_cell.angle_alpha   90.00
_cell.angle_beta   90.00
_cell.angle_gamma   90.00
#
_symmetry.space_group_name_H-M   'P 1'
#
loop_
_entity.id
_entity.type
_entity.pdbx_description
1 polymer ?
#
loop_
_entity_poly.entity_id
_entity_poly.type
_entity_poly.pdbx_seq_one_letter_code
_entity_poly.pdbx_strand_id
1 'polypeptide(L)'
;MVDAECRVRGAAGRRVESVREPRAVAPPSAQLKELATTKLRFLNSQKDDYNSLYFHPDTLESAAVASGCVLQTVDAVLTKVAGAGVCVVRPPGHHADADVPSGFCLLNNAAIAAKYAAQAHGVQRLLILDWDVHHGNGTQNITYDDNKILYMSIHRYDNGTFFPHSQDADYRAVGEGRGEGYNVNIPWNKRGMGNVEYMAAFTQVVLPIAYEYNPELVIVSAGFDACINDPLGGCKVLPECYGRMTQMLKGLAGGKIILCLEGGYNIVSTSYAMTMCTKALLGDPIEFNYNPEEEVHWSAIETINNVIKTQQKYWKSLKFQLALPIKNILDKPSPSRGLVISSPVPQKSVSKVTSKSSNGLQSLERDMMNLTINKCTDGIHCGTDDEDDNRTDKNAGCSKSSGEGSSKSATDKGKKESEKQTLVDYLSENMQALVDGEMFAVVPVPWCPHLDALFAIPESVKFEQGVKCVECDEKNENWVCLHCYVTACGRSIKGHMQAHHRATQHALVLSLLDLSVWCNVCDAYVDNPLLYDAKNNAHKCKFGEDMPWCYKTDIHMT
;
A
#
# COMPACT_ATOMS: atom_id res chain seq x y z
N MET A 1 -74.54 -29.64 -30.26
CA MET A 1 -75.16 -30.78 -29.55
C MET A 1 -74.37 -30.99 -28.27
N VAL A 2 -75.00 -30.72 -27.13
CA VAL A 2 -74.85 -31.33 -25.79
C VAL A 2 -73.42 -31.53 -25.26
N ASP A 3 -72.93 -30.72 -24.32
CA ASP A 3 -73.14 -30.81 -22.85
C ASP A 3 -72.98 -32.23 -22.26
N ALA A 4 -71.99 -32.37 -21.38
CA ALA A 4 -72.08 -33.19 -20.18
C ALA A 4 -71.06 -32.73 -19.12
N GLU A 5 -71.58 -32.20 -18.02
CA GLU A 5 -70.88 -31.85 -16.79
C GLU A 5 -70.33 -33.09 -16.06
N CYS A 6 -69.22 -32.91 -15.34
CA CYS A 6 -69.01 -33.59 -14.06
C CYS A 6 -68.12 -32.74 -13.14
N ARG A 7 -68.70 -32.28 -12.02
CA ARG A 7 -68.02 -31.59 -10.91
C ARG A 7 -67.51 -32.61 -9.89
N VAL A 8 -66.23 -32.53 -9.50
CA VAL A 8 -65.76 -32.95 -8.16
C VAL A 8 -64.73 -31.95 -7.63
N ARG A 9 -64.80 -31.71 -6.32
CA ARG A 9 -64.18 -30.65 -5.52
C ARG A 9 -62.70 -30.89 -5.19
N GLY A 10 -61.94 -29.79 -5.12
CA GLY A 10 -61.06 -29.46 -3.98
C GLY A 10 -59.63 -30.00 -3.96
N ALA A 11 -58.65 -29.12 -4.18
CA ALA A 11 -57.38 -29.08 -3.45
C ALA A 11 -56.67 -27.76 -3.73
N ALA A 12 -56.13 -27.13 -2.68
CA ALA A 12 -55.41 -25.86 -2.73
C ALA A 12 -54.13 -25.97 -3.58
N GLY A 13 -54.06 -25.17 -4.66
CA GLY A 13 -52.86 -25.00 -5.49
C GLY A 13 -52.22 -23.64 -5.21
N ARG A 14 -50.94 -23.66 -4.81
CA ARG A 14 -50.07 -22.48 -4.63
C ARG A 14 -50.11 -21.60 -5.89
N ARG A 15 -50.15 -20.28 -5.72
CA ARG A 15 -49.81 -19.34 -6.79
C ARG A 15 -48.40 -19.66 -7.26
N VAL A 16 -48.28 -20.08 -8.51
CA VAL A 16 -47.04 -20.04 -9.26
C VAL A 16 -46.71 -18.56 -9.42
N GLU A 17 -45.69 -18.08 -8.71
CA GLU A 17 -45.07 -16.79 -9.06
C GLU A 17 -44.48 -16.93 -10.46
N SER A 18 -44.94 -16.07 -11.37
CA SER A 18 -44.39 -15.96 -12.70
C SER A 18 -42.92 -15.57 -12.58
N VAL A 19 -42.02 -16.49 -12.94
CA VAL A 19 -40.61 -16.19 -13.17
C VAL A 19 -40.57 -15.09 -14.24
N ARG A 20 -40.14 -13.89 -13.84
CA ARG A 20 -39.87 -12.81 -14.79
C ARG A 20 -38.72 -13.28 -15.68
N GLU A 21 -38.92 -13.24 -17.00
CA GLU A 21 -37.84 -13.44 -17.95
C GLU A 21 -36.69 -12.44 -17.66
N PRO A 22 -35.42 -12.86 -17.75
CA PRO A 22 -34.29 -11.97 -17.54
C PRO A 22 -34.33 -10.86 -18.60
N ARG A 23 -34.40 -9.62 -18.12
CA ARG A 23 -34.31 -8.42 -18.96
C ARG A 23 -32.96 -8.44 -19.68
N ALA A 24 -32.95 -8.21 -20.99
CA ALA A 24 -31.71 -8.08 -21.75
C ALA A 24 -30.79 -7.05 -21.08
N VAL A 25 -29.61 -7.49 -20.64
CA VAL A 25 -28.61 -6.67 -19.97
C VAL A 25 -28.09 -5.65 -20.98
N ALA A 26 -28.38 -4.37 -20.77
CA ALA A 26 -27.87 -3.30 -21.63
C ALA A 26 -26.34 -3.30 -21.60
N PRO A 27 -25.64 -2.88 -22.69
CA PRO A 27 -24.18 -2.84 -22.70
C PRO A 27 -23.64 -1.95 -21.55
N PRO A 28 -22.49 -2.29 -20.94
CA PRO A 28 -21.95 -1.64 -19.73
C PRO A 28 -21.79 -0.13 -19.86
N SER A 29 -21.41 0.35 -21.04
CA SER A 29 -21.26 1.79 -21.34
C SER A 29 -22.58 2.55 -21.36
N ALA A 30 -23.70 1.88 -21.63
CA ALA A 30 -25.04 2.44 -21.51
C ALA A 30 -25.52 2.43 -20.05
N GLN A 31 -25.18 1.39 -19.28
CA GLN A 31 -25.50 1.29 -17.85
C GLN A 31 -24.75 2.33 -17.01
N LEU A 32 -23.46 2.55 -17.25
CA LEU A 32 -22.67 3.57 -16.53
C LEU A 32 -23.17 5.00 -16.78
N LYS A 33 -23.63 5.31 -18.00
CA LYS A 33 -24.25 6.60 -18.32
C LYS A 33 -25.64 6.77 -17.69
N GLU A 34 -26.39 5.68 -17.54
CA GLU A 34 -27.68 5.67 -16.85
C GLU A 34 -27.49 5.92 -15.34
N LEU A 35 -26.44 5.35 -14.72
CA LEU A 35 -26.09 5.58 -13.31
C LEU A 35 -25.85 7.07 -13.00
N ALA A 36 -25.17 7.81 -13.87
CA ALA A 36 -24.87 9.24 -13.66
C ALA A 36 -26.10 10.17 -13.68
N THR A 37 -27.23 9.71 -14.24
CA THR A 37 -28.47 10.50 -14.31
C THR A 37 -29.55 9.99 -13.36
N THR A 38 -29.26 8.92 -12.62
CA THR A 38 -30.22 8.23 -11.75
C THR A 38 -30.22 8.85 -10.35
N LYS A 39 -31.41 9.17 -9.82
CA LYS A 39 -31.55 9.72 -8.45
C LYS A 39 -31.04 8.71 -7.41
N LEU A 40 -30.32 9.19 -6.39
CA LEU A 40 -29.70 8.39 -5.30
C LEU A 40 -30.57 7.24 -4.75
N ARG A 41 -31.89 7.44 -4.62
CA ARG A 41 -32.83 6.40 -4.16
C ARG A 41 -32.92 5.17 -5.07
N PHE A 42 -32.72 5.32 -6.38
CA PHE A 42 -32.76 4.24 -7.36
C PHE A 42 -31.38 3.60 -7.57
N LEU A 43 -30.30 4.36 -7.36
CA LEU A 43 -28.94 3.83 -7.27
C LEU A 43 -28.79 2.85 -6.09
N ASN A 44 -29.37 3.19 -4.93
CA ASN A 44 -29.39 2.31 -3.75
C ASN A 44 -30.19 1.01 -3.95
N SER A 45 -31.15 0.97 -4.88
CA SER A 45 -31.89 -0.27 -5.18
C SER A 45 -31.16 -1.20 -6.15
N GLN A 46 -30.08 -0.73 -6.78
CA GLN A 46 -29.27 -1.52 -7.72
C GLN A 46 -27.97 -2.06 -7.08
N LYS A 47 -27.64 -1.64 -5.85
CA LYS A 47 -26.41 -2.10 -5.17
C LYS A 47 -26.37 -3.62 -5.00
N ASP A 48 -27.53 -4.25 -4.77
CA ASP A 48 -27.64 -5.69 -4.53
C ASP A 48 -27.47 -6.50 -5.83
N ASP A 49 -27.53 -5.85 -6.99
CA ASP A 49 -27.27 -6.47 -8.30
C ASP A 49 -25.76 -6.63 -8.57
N TYR A 50 -24.89 -6.01 -7.76
CA TYR A 50 -23.44 -6.04 -7.93
C TYR A 50 -22.72 -6.52 -6.67
N ASN A 51 -21.57 -7.17 -6.85
CA ASN A 51 -20.79 -7.71 -5.74
C ASN A 51 -19.96 -6.61 -5.05
N SER A 52 -20.29 -6.30 -3.79
CA SER A 52 -19.55 -5.34 -2.95
C SER A 52 -19.39 -3.94 -3.59
N LEU A 53 -20.49 -3.33 -4.04
CA LEU A 53 -20.52 -1.96 -4.56
C LEU A 53 -21.47 -1.04 -3.79
N TYR A 54 -21.19 0.26 -3.90
CA TYR A 54 -22.13 1.32 -3.57
C TYR A 54 -22.01 2.43 -4.61
N PHE A 55 -23.04 3.26 -4.74
CA PHE A 55 -23.10 4.34 -5.71
C PHE A 55 -23.49 5.67 -5.04
N HIS A 56 -22.93 6.76 -5.57
CA HIS A 56 -23.26 8.14 -5.28
C HIS A 56 -23.51 8.86 -6.62
N PRO A 57 -24.32 9.95 -6.68
CA PRO A 57 -24.49 10.74 -7.90
C PRO A 57 -23.18 11.12 -8.59
N ASP A 58 -22.14 11.43 -7.81
CA ASP A 58 -20.84 11.86 -8.32
C ASP A 58 -19.89 10.69 -8.62
N THR A 59 -20.33 9.44 -8.46
CA THR A 59 -19.45 8.27 -8.61
C THR A 59 -18.87 8.15 -10.02
N LEU A 60 -19.66 8.44 -11.07
CA LEU A 60 -19.14 8.35 -12.44
C LEU A 60 -18.09 9.43 -12.71
N GLU A 61 -18.35 10.66 -12.27
CA GLU A 61 -17.39 11.76 -12.39
C GLU A 61 -16.11 11.44 -11.63
N SER A 62 -16.24 10.98 -10.38
CA SER A 62 -15.11 10.58 -9.55
C SER A 62 -14.29 9.46 -10.19
N ALA A 63 -14.93 8.44 -10.77
CA ALA A 63 -14.27 7.35 -11.48
C ALA A 63 -13.53 7.86 -12.73
N ALA A 64 -14.15 8.77 -13.49
CA ALA A 64 -13.52 9.38 -14.66
C ALA A 64 -12.30 10.23 -14.29
N VAL A 65 -12.39 11.02 -13.21
CA VAL A 65 -11.27 11.81 -12.67
C VAL A 65 -10.16 10.90 -12.15
N ALA A 66 -10.50 9.82 -11.45
CA ALA A 66 -9.53 8.83 -10.98
C ALA A 66 -8.73 8.22 -12.15
N SER A 67 -9.41 7.70 -13.17
CA SER A 67 -8.73 7.18 -14.37
C SER A 67 -7.93 8.28 -15.09
N GLY A 68 -8.51 9.48 -15.26
CA GLY A 68 -7.84 10.62 -15.90
C GLY A 68 -6.55 11.04 -15.20
N CYS A 69 -6.52 11.04 -13.86
CA CYS A 69 -5.33 11.31 -13.06
C CYS A 69 -4.19 10.32 -13.37
N VAL A 70 -4.51 9.03 -13.52
CA VAL A 70 -3.51 8.02 -13.87
C VAL A 70 -2.99 8.21 -15.29
N LEU A 71 -3.86 8.55 -16.24
CA LEU A 71 -3.46 8.84 -17.63
C LEU A 71 -2.52 10.06 -17.74
N GLN A 72 -2.84 11.15 -17.03
CA GLN A 72 -1.96 12.31 -16.96
C GLN A 72 -0.59 11.96 -16.36
N THR A 73 -0.56 11.05 -15.39
CA THR A 73 0.70 10.56 -14.80
C THR A 73 1.49 9.69 -15.77
N VAL A 74 0.80 8.85 -16.56
CA VAL A 74 1.43 8.09 -17.67
C VAL A 74 2.08 9.05 -18.67
N ASP A 75 1.36 10.08 -19.10
CA ASP A 75 1.88 11.09 -20.02
C ASP A 75 3.14 11.76 -19.43
N ALA A 76 3.06 12.25 -18.18
CA ALA A 76 4.19 12.91 -17.52
C ALA A 76 5.43 12.01 -17.40
N VAL A 77 5.25 10.73 -17.05
CA VAL A 77 6.36 9.77 -16.89
C VAL A 77 6.96 9.36 -18.22
N LEU A 78 6.14 9.05 -19.24
CA LEU A 78 6.63 8.60 -20.55
C LEU A 78 7.22 9.74 -21.39
N THR A 79 6.73 10.96 -21.23
CA THR A 79 7.30 12.17 -21.85
C THR A 79 8.48 12.76 -21.07
N LYS A 80 8.86 12.14 -19.94
CA LYS A 80 10.00 12.52 -19.07
C LYS A 80 9.83 13.88 -18.37
N VAL A 81 8.60 14.37 -18.23
CA VAL A 81 8.29 15.50 -17.34
C VAL A 81 8.51 15.09 -15.87
N ALA A 82 8.20 13.83 -15.53
CA ALA A 82 8.48 13.23 -14.24
C ALA A 82 9.24 11.89 -14.40
N GLY A 83 10.02 11.51 -13.39
CA GLY A 83 10.73 10.21 -13.40
C GLY A 83 9.85 9.02 -12.97
N ALA A 84 8.88 9.29 -12.10
CA ALA A 84 7.91 8.35 -11.54
C ALA A 84 6.67 9.15 -11.07
N GLY A 85 5.59 8.47 -10.67
CA GLY A 85 4.37 9.13 -10.21
C GLY A 85 3.60 8.37 -9.15
N VAL A 86 2.80 9.12 -8.39
CA VAL A 86 1.87 8.60 -7.37
C VAL A 86 0.49 9.20 -7.64
N CYS A 87 -0.51 8.33 -7.78
CA CYS A 87 -1.90 8.71 -8.00
C CYS A 87 -2.70 8.38 -6.75
N VAL A 88 -3.06 9.40 -5.96
CA VAL A 88 -3.93 9.26 -4.78
C VAL A 88 -5.37 9.40 -5.25
N VAL A 89 -5.94 8.31 -5.75
CA VAL A 89 -7.24 8.30 -6.43
C VAL A 89 -8.26 7.45 -5.69
N ARG A 90 -9.53 7.83 -5.81
CA ARG A 90 -10.71 7.02 -5.45
C ARG A 90 -11.83 7.34 -6.45
N PRO A 91 -12.66 6.37 -6.87
CA PRO A 91 -12.69 4.97 -6.46
C PRO A 91 -11.47 4.14 -6.96
N PRO A 92 -11.19 2.99 -6.32
CA PRO A 92 -10.19 2.02 -6.79
C PRO A 92 -10.62 1.39 -8.13
N GLY A 93 -9.76 0.56 -8.72
CA GLY A 93 -9.96 0.01 -10.07
C GLY A 93 -9.73 -1.49 -10.25
N HIS A 94 -8.85 -2.15 -9.51
CA HIS A 94 -8.35 -3.49 -9.89
C HIS A 94 -9.39 -4.63 -9.96
N HIS A 95 -10.56 -4.49 -9.34
CA HIS A 95 -11.67 -5.44 -9.42
C HIS A 95 -12.63 -5.21 -10.59
N ALA A 96 -12.61 -4.02 -11.20
CA ALA A 96 -13.49 -3.70 -12.32
C ALA A 96 -13.04 -4.51 -13.55
N ASP A 97 -13.97 -5.29 -14.10
CA ASP A 97 -13.78 -6.03 -15.35
C ASP A 97 -14.18 -5.16 -16.55
N ALA A 98 -14.07 -5.70 -17.77
CA ALA A 98 -14.44 -5.02 -19.01
C ALA A 98 -15.91 -4.57 -19.02
N ASP A 99 -16.80 -5.33 -18.38
CA ASP A 99 -18.24 -5.14 -18.41
C ASP A 99 -18.91 -5.13 -17.03
N VAL A 100 -18.20 -5.51 -15.97
CA VAL A 100 -18.78 -5.68 -14.62
C VAL A 100 -17.98 -4.88 -13.57
N PRO A 101 -18.59 -3.89 -12.89
CA PRO A 101 -17.99 -3.27 -11.72
C PRO A 101 -18.09 -4.22 -10.51
N SER A 102 -17.13 -4.17 -9.60
CA SER A 102 -17.06 -5.06 -8.43
C SER A 102 -16.10 -4.50 -7.38
N GLY A 103 -16.26 -4.87 -6.10
CA GLY A 103 -15.24 -4.61 -5.06
C GLY A 103 -14.84 -3.14 -4.95
N PHE A 104 -15.84 -2.26 -4.86
CA PHE A 104 -15.70 -0.78 -4.87
C PHE A 104 -15.16 -0.17 -6.18
N CYS A 105 -14.84 -0.97 -7.18
CA CYS A 105 -14.21 -0.54 -8.44
C CYS A 105 -15.25 -0.40 -9.56
N LEU A 106 -15.18 0.73 -10.29
CA LEU A 106 -16.05 0.99 -11.44
C LEU A 106 -15.30 0.99 -12.77
N LEU A 107 -14.10 1.57 -12.80
CA LEU A 107 -13.22 1.60 -13.95
C LEU A 107 -11.87 1.05 -13.53
N ASN A 108 -11.27 0.20 -14.37
CA ASN A 108 -9.99 -0.40 -14.04
C ASN A 108 -8.83 0.56 -14.35
N ASN A 109 -8.49 1.41 -13.38
CA ASN A 109 -7.49 2.47 -13.53
C ASN A 109 -6.15 1.95 -14.07
N ALA A 110 -5.62 0.86 -13.51
CA ALA A 110 -4.33 0.29 -13.91
C ALA A 110 -4.37 -0.33 -15.33
N ALA A 111 -5.43 -1.10 -15.65
CA ALA A 111 -5.57 -1.69 -16.98
C ALA A 111 -5.80 -0.64 -18.07
N ILE A 112 -6.63 0.38 -17.79
CA ILE A 112 -6.84 1.53 -18.69
C ILE A 112 -5.51 2.25 -18.94
N ALA A 113 -4.75 2.54 -17.88
CA ALA A 113 -3.43 3.18 -18.00
C ALA A 113 -2.44 2.35 -18.82
N ALA A 114 -2.41 1.03 -18.63
CA ALA A 114 -1.53 0.15 -19.38
C ALA A 114 -1.89 0.11 -20.88
N LYS A 115 -3.18 -0.05 -21.20
CA LYS A 115 -3.66 -0.03 -22.60
C LYS A 115 -3.43 1.33 -23.25
N TYR A 116 -3.63 2.43 -22.51
CA TYR A 116 -3.35 3.79 -22.99
C TYR A 116 -1.86 3.99 -23.27
N ALA A 117 -0.97 3.60 -22.37
CA ALA A 117 0.48 3.67 -22.59
C ALA A 117 0.91 2.89 -23.85
N ALA A 118 0.32 1.71 -24.08
CA ALA A 118 0.59 0.94 -25.29
C ALA A 118 0.09 1.63 -26.57
N GLN A 119 -1.11 2.22 -26.53
CA GLN A 119 -1.75 2.84 -27.69
C GLN A 119 -1.22 4.24 -28.02
N ALA A 120 -1.11 5.11 -27.02
CA ALA A 120 -0.75 6.52 -27.19
C ALA A 120 0.77 6.74 -27.21
N HIS A 121 1.54 5.93 -26.46
CA HIS A 121 2.99 6.09 -26.33
C HIS A 121 3.79 4.94 -26.96
N GLY A 122 3.12 3.94 -27.53
CA GLY A 122 3.78 2.83 -28.24
C GLY A 122 4.57 1.88 -27.34
N VAL A 123 4.30 1.88 -26.03
CA VAL A 123 4.94 0.99 -25.05
C VAL A 123 4.63 -0.48 -25.39
N GLN A 124 5.66 -1.33 -25.45
CA GLN A 124 5.50 -2.72 -25.90
C GLN A 124 5.48 -3.75 -24.77
N ARG A 125 6.03 -3.41 -23.60
CA ARG A 125 6.11 -4.30 -22.44
C ARG A 125 5.75 -3.52 -21.18
N LEU A 126 4.63 -3.87 -20.56
CA LEU A 126 4.11 -3.21 -19.37
C LEU A 126 4.00 -4.22 -18.23
N LEU A 127 4.50 -3.85 -17.05
CA LEU A 127 4.28 -4.62 -15.84
C LEU A 127 3.16 -3.95 -15.04
N ILE A 128 2.08 -4.67 -14.77
CA ILE A 128 1.14 -4.32 -13.71
C ILE A 128 1.45 -5.22 -12.52
N LEU A 129 1.93 -4.63 -11.43
CA LEU A 129 2.17 -5.33 -10.17
C LEU A 129 1.09 -4.92 -9.17
N ASP A 130 0.29 -5.87 -8.72
CA ASP A 130 -0.75 -5.68 -7.72
C ASP A 130 -0.29 -6.25 -6.39
N TRP A 131 -0.16 -5.39 -5.38
CA TRP A 131 0.16 -5.81 -4.01
C TRP A 131 -0.98 -5.51 -3.03
N ASP A 132 -2.15 -5.09 -3.53
CA ASP A 132 -3.38 -5.06 -2.73
C ASP A 132 -3.65 -6.46 -2.17
N VAL A 133 -4.19 -6.53 -0.95
CA VAL A 133 -4.41 -7.84 -0.31
C VAL A 133 -5.46 -8.67 -1.05
N HIS A 134 -6.31 -8.05 -1.88
CA HIS A 134 -7.27 -8.73 -2.71
C HIS A 134 -6.72 -8.98 -4.10
N HIS A 135 -7.13 -10.10 -4.70
CA HIS A 135 -6.80 -10.38 -6.09
C HIS A 135 -7.52 -9.39 -7.01
N GLY A 136 -6.78 -8.62 -7.80
CA GLY A 136 -7.31 -7.78 -8.89
C GLY A 136 -7.86 -8.62 -10.06
N ASN A 137 -8.95 -9.35 -9.83
CA ASN A 137 -9.56 -10.25 -10.79
C ASN A 137 -9.97 -9.56 -12.10
N GLY A 138 -10.42 -8.30 -12.02
CA GLY A 138 -10.77 -7.52 -13.20
C GLY A 138 -9.55 -7.21 -14.05
N THR A 139 -8.44 -6.80 -13.40
CA THR A 139 -7.16 -6.57 -14.09
C THR A 139 -6.67 -7.85 -14.76
N GLN A 140 -6.67 -8.98 -14.05
CA GLN A 140 -6.32 -10.29 -14.59
C GLN A 140 -7.13 -10.60 -15.85
N ASN A 141 -8.47 -10.49 -15.79
CA ASN A 141 -9.35 -10.84 -16.89
C ASN A 141 -9.12 -9.95 -18.12
N ILE A 142 -8.96 -8.64 -17.93
CA ILE A 142 -8.72 -7.68 -19.02
C ILE A 142 -7.39 -7.95 -19.75
N THR A 143 -6.39 -8.50 -19.06
CA THR A 143 -5.05 -8.75 -19.60
C THR A 143 -4.74 -10.22 -19.87
N TYR A 144 -5.69 -11.13 -19.63
CA TYR A 144 -5.43 -12.57 -19.56
C TYR A 144 -4.85 -13.18 -20.84
N ASP A 145 -5.20 -12.61 -21.99
CA ASP A 145 -4.74 -13.04 -23.32
C ASP A 145 -3.64 -12.11 -23.90
N ASP A 146 -3.04 -11.20 -23.14
CA ASP A 146 -2.11 -10.17 -23.64
C ASP A 146 -0.67 -10.38 -23.15
N ASN A 147 0.27 -10.64 -24.05
CA ASN A 147 1.69 -10.77 -23.70
C ASN A 147 2.45 -9.43 -23.60
N LYS A 148 1.82 -8.33 -23.98
CA LYS A 148 2.40 -6.99 -23.79
C LYS A 148 2.18 -6.46 -22.39
N ILE A 149 1.33 -7.12 -21.60
CA ILE A 149 1.07 -6.76 -20.21
C ILE A 149 1.34 -7.98 -19.34
N LEU A 150 2.42 -7.93 -18.56
CA LEU A 150 2.67 -8.89 -17.49
C LEU A 150 1.88 -8.43 -16.26
N TYR A 151 0.91 -9.22 -15.83
CA TYR A 151 0.19 -9.00 -14.58
C TYR A 151 0.73 -9.93 -13.49
N MET A 152 1.10 -9.35 -12.35
CA MET A 152 1.55 -10.09 -11.18
C MET A 152 0.78 -9.62 -9.97
N SER A 153 0.18 -10.54 -9.21
CA SER A 153 -0.61 -10.19 -8.02
C SER A 153 -0.16 -11.00 -6.81
N ILE A 154 0.10 -10.31 -5.69
CA ILE A 154 0.32 -10.92 -4.38
C ILE A 154 -0.90 -10.62 -3.53
N HIS A 155 -1.66 -11.64 -3.15
CA HIS A 155 -2.95 -11.45 -2.48
C HIS A 155 -3.25 -12.55 -1.48
N ARG A 156 -4.13 -12.27 -0.53
CA ARG A 156 -4.71 -13.28 0.33
C ARG A 156 -5.75 -14.09 -0.44
N TYR A 157 -5.72 -15.41 -0.26
CA TYR A 157 -6.52 -16.34 -1.03
C TYR A 157 -7.33 -17.30 -0.14
N ASP A 158 -6.74 -17.78 0.96
CA ASP A 158 -7.35 -18.77 1.85
C ASP A 158 -8.01 -19.94 1.08
N ASN A 159 -7.29 -20.49 0.09
CA ASN A 159 -7.76 -21.55 -0.81
C ASN A 159 -9.08 -21.20 -1.54
N GLY A 160 -9.24 -19.93 -1.94
CA GLY A 160 -10.42 -19.43 -2.65
C GLY A 160 -11.57 -19.03 -1.74
N THR A 161 -11.37 -19.02 -0.42
CA THR A 161 -12.42 -18.60 0.53
C THR A 161 -12.31 -17.12 0.93
N PHE A 162 -11.21 -16.43 0.61
CA PHE A 162 -11.13 -14.98 0.74
C PHE A 162 -11.69 -14.27 -0.49
N PHE A 163 -12.25 -13.08 -0.32
CA PHE A 163 -12.79 -12.28 -1.43
C PHE A 163 -11.71 -12.08 -2.51
N PRO A 164 -12.01 -12.26 -3.82
CA PRO A 164 -13.34 -12.36 -4.45
C PRO A 164 -13.92 -13.78 -4.57
N HIS A 165 -13.40 -14.77 -3.84
CA HIS A 165 -13.88 -16.16 -3.83
C HIS A 165 -13.78 -16.91 -5.18
N SER A 166 -12.72 -16.65 -5.94
CA SER A 166 -12.51 -17.26 -7.26
C SER A 166 -11.33 -18.23 -7.26
N GLN A 167 -11.48 -19.39 -7.91
CA GLN A 167 -10.37 -20.31 -8.15
C GLN A 167 -9.33 -19.74 -9.13
N ASP A 168 -9.70 -18.72 -9.92
CA ASP A 168 -8.79 -18.08 -10.87
C ASP A 168 -7.75 -17.17 -10.18
N ALA A 169 -7.88 -16.94 -8.87
CA ALA A 169 -6.84 -16.30 -8.06
C ALA A 169 -5.72 -17.28 -7.66
N ASP A 170 -5.85 -18.58 -7.94
CA ASP A 170 -4.81 -19.57 -7.64
C ASP A 170 -3.58 -19.37 -8.55
N TYR A 171 -2.41 -19.85 -8.12
CA TYR A 171 -1.15 -19.80 -8.87
C TYR A 171 -1.20 -20.56 -10.21
N ARG A 172 -2.22 -21.40 -10.41
CA ARG A 172 -2.44 -22.17 -11.65
C ARG A 172 -3.02 -21.34 -12.79
N ALA A 173 -3.61 -20.18 -12.51
CA ALA A 173 -4.11 -19.26 -13.53
C ALA A 173 -2.93 -18.48 -14.13
N VAL A 174 -2.47 -18.89 -15.32
CA VAL A 174 -1.24 -18.40 -15.94
C VAL A 174 -1.45 -17.55 -17.18
N GLY A 175 -2.70 -17.23 -17.53
CA GLY A 175 -3.06 -16.57 -18.78
C GLY A 175 -3.45 -17.58 -19.85
N GLU A 176 -3.87 -17.09 -21.01
CA GLU A 176 -4.29 -17.94 -22.13
C GLU A 176 -3.80 -17.42 -23.48
N GLY A 177 -3.79 -18.31 -24.48
CA GLY A 177 -3.39 -17.97 -25.84
C GLY A 177 -2.00 -17.34 -25.88
N ARG A 178 -1.89 -16.11 -26.39
CA ARG A 178 -0.61 -15.40 -26.44
C ARG A 178 -0.16 -14.92 -25.05
N GLY A 179 -1.08 -14.71 -24.12
CA GLY A 179 -0.83 -14.26 -22.74
C GLY A 179 -0.43 -15.38 -21.77
N GLU A 180 -0.36 -16.64 -22.20
CA GLU A 180 0.07 -17.74 -21.34
C GLU A 180 1.50 -17.49 -20.81
N GLY A 181 1.65 -17.55 -19.48
CA GLY A 181 2.87 -17.20 -18.74
C GLY A 181 2.96 -15.73 -18.30
N TYR A 182 2.07 -14.84 -18.78
CA TYR A 182 2.07 -13.40 -18.46
C TYR A 182 1.07 -13.02 -17.36
N ASN A 183 0.41 -14.01 -16.75
CA ASN A 183 -0.35 -13.84 -15.52
C ASN A 183 0.34 -14.62 -14.38
N VAL A 184 0.66 -13.96 -13.27
CA VAL A 184 1.35 -14.56 -12.13
C VAL A 184 0.63 -14.24 -10.83
N ASN A 185 -0.13 -15.20 -10.30
CA ASN A 185 -0.75 -15.11 -8.99
C ASN A 185 0.15 -15.70 -7.89
N ILE A 186 0.28 -14.99 -6.77
CA ILE A 186 1.00 -15.41 -5.56
C ILE A 186 -0.02 -15.44 -4.39
N PRO A 187 -0.77 -16.54 -4.23
CA PRO A 187 -1.92 -16.61 -3.32
C PRO A 187 -1.55 -17.03 -1.90
N TRP A 188 -1.69 -16.14 -0.91
CA TRP A 188 -1.49 -16.47 0.50
C TRP A 188 -2.66 -17.28 1.07
N ASN A 189 -2.39 -18.53 1.42
CA ASN A 189 -3.38 -19.47 1.98
C ASN A 189 -3.54 -19.40 3.50
N LYS A 190 -2.85 -18.45 4.15
CA LYS A 190 -2.98 -18.14 5.58
C LYS A 190 -2.92 -16.64 5.80
N ARG A 191 -3.59 -16.18 6.86
CA ARG A 191 -3.47 -14.83 7.42
C ARG A 191 -2.10 -14.62 8.06
N GLY A 192 -1.80 -13.36 8.38
CA GLY A 192 -0.64 -13.00 9.19
C GLY A 192 0.66 -12.81 8.42
N MET A 193 0.65 -12.94 7.09
CA MET A 193 1.81 -12.67 6.24
C MET A 193 2.30 -11.24 6.47
N GLY A 194 3.61 -11.08 6.63
CA GLY A 194 4.24 -9.81 6.93
C GLY A 194 5.43 -9.53 6.00
N ASN A 195 6.41 -8.83 6.54
CA ASN A 195 7.53 -8.30 5.78
C ASN A 195 8.34 -9.40 5.09
N VAL A 196 8.68 -10.47 5.80
CA VAL A 196 9.58 -11.51 5.29
C VAL A 196 8.94 -12.32 4.17
N GLU A 197 7.62 -12.56 4.21
CA GLU A 197 6.91 -13.25 3.14
C GLU A 197 6.83 -12.41 1.86
N TYR A 198 6.53 -11.11 2.00
CA TYR A 198 6.49 -10.20 0.85
C TYR A 198 7.89 -10.01 0.25
N MET A 199 8.93 -9.88 1.09
CA MET A 199 10.32 -9.83 0.60
C MET A 199 10.74 -11.14 -0.08
N ALA A 200 10.32 -12.30 0.42
CA ALA A 200 10.57 -13.59 -0.20
C ALA A 200 9.85 -13.71 -1.56
N ALA A 201 8.58 -13.32 -1.64
CA ALA A 201 7.83 -13.28 -2.91
C ALA A 201 8.50 -12.37 -3.93
N PHE A 202 8.94 -11.18 -3.49
CA PHE A 202 9.61 -10.22 -4.35
C PHE A 202 10.93 -10.76 -4.90
N THR A 203 11.77 -11.30 -4.03
CA THR A 203 13.13 -11.72 -4.38
C THR A 203 13.16 -13.04 -5.15
N GLN A 204 12.20 -13.94 -4.91
CA GLN A 204 12.17 -15.27 -5.51
C GLN A 204 11.25 -15.38 -6.75
N VAL A 205 10.26 -14.50 -6.91
CA VAL A 205 9.29 -14.55 -8.01
C VAL A 205 9.19 -13.22 -8.75
N VAL A 206 8.78 -12.13 -8.07
CA VAL A 206 8.44 -10.86 -8.73
C VAL A 206 9.62 -10.29 -9.51
N LEU A 207 10.75 -10.07 -8.83
CA LEU A 207 11.91 -9.45 -9.44
C LEU A 207 12.54 -10.35 -10.51
N PRO A 208 12.79 -11.66 -10.30
CA PRO A 208 13.33 -12.52 -11.36
C PRO A 208 12.52 -12.47 -12.65
N ILE A 209 11.18 -12.61 -12.56
CA ILE A 209 10.29 -12.52 -13.71
C ILE A 209 10.33 -11.11 -14.31
N ALA A 210 10.21 -10.06 -13.51
CA ALA A 210 10.16 -8.68 -14.00
C ALA A 210 11.47 -8.25 -14.70
N TYR A 211 12.63 -8.67 -14.18
CA TYR A 211 13.92 -8.41 -14.84
C TYR A 211 14.08 -9.18 -16.16
N GLU A 212 13.60 -10.44 -16.23
CA GLU A 212 13.60 -11.20 -17.49
C GLU A 212 12.62 -10.59 -18.51
N TYR A 213 11.45 -10.14 -18.06
CA TYR A 213 10.45 -9.47 -18.90
C TYR A 213 10.92 -8.12 -19.42
N ASN A 214 11.74 -7.40 -18.64
CA ASN A 214 12.30 -6.10 -18.98
C ASN A 214 11.21 -5.07 -19.40
N PRO A 215 10.28 -4.72 -18.49
CA PRO A 215 9.20 -3.79 -18.78
C PRO A 215 9.74 -2.40 -19.11
N GLU A 216 8.98 -1.68 -19.92
CA GLU A 216 9.24 -0.30 -20.33
C GLU A 216 8.50 0.72 -19.44
N LEU A 217 7.43 0.28 -18.76
CA LEU A 217 6.69 1.01 -17.74
C LEU A 217 6.21 0.01 -16.67
N VAL A 218 6.28 0.41 -15.40
CA VAL A 218 5.71 -0.33 -14.27
C VAL A 218 4.55 0.46 -13.69
N ILE A 219 3.37 -0.15 -13.62
CA ILE A 219 2.21 0.37 -12.93
C ILE A 219 1.98 -0.53 -11.72
N VAL A 220 1.85 0.06 -10.54
CA VAL A 220 1.56 -0.67 -9.31
C VAL A 220 0.13 -0.38 -8.90
N SER A 221 -0.70 -1.41 -8.82
CA SER A 221 -1.98 -1.36 -8.10
C SER A 221 -1.64 -1.37 -6.61
N ALA A 222 -1.58 -0.17 -6.05
CA ALA A 222 -0.97 0.13 -4.77
C ALA A 222 -2.03 0.16 -3.66
N GLY A 223 -2.60 -1.00 -3.37
CA GLY A 223 -3.42 -1.22 -2.18
C GLY A 223 -2.58 -1.35 -0.91
N PHE A 224 -3.10 -0.88 0.22
CA PHE A 224 -2.38 -0.94 1.51
C PHE A 224 -3.15 -1.71 2.58
N ASP A 225 -4.12 -2.53 2.19
CA ASP A 225 -4.92 -3.36 3.08
C ASP A 225 -4.25 -4.67 3.50
N ALA A 226 -3.08 -5.01 2.94
CA ALA A 226 -2.19 -6.01 3.53
C ALA A 226 -1.36 -5.43 4.70
N CYS A 227 -1.42 -4.12 4.92
CA CYS A 227 -0.66 -3.45 5.97
C CYS A 227 -1.18 -3.82 7.36
N ILE A 228 -0.29 -3.75 8.36
CA ILE A 228 -0.65 -3.97 9.76
C ILE A 228 -1.82 -3.06 10.17
N ASN A 229 -2.73 -3.60 10.99
CA ASN A 229 -3.93 -2.94 11.49
C ASN A 229 -5.01 -2.62 10.44
N ASP A 230 -4.87 -3.08 9.19
CA ASP A 230 -5.99 -3.04 8.25
C ASP A 230 -7.14 -3.95 8.76
N PRO A 231 -8.40 -3.47 8.75
CA PRO A 231 -9.52 -4.23 9.27
C PRO A 231 -9.95 -5.42 8.40
N LEU A 232 -9.53 -5.49 7.13
CA LEU A 232 -10.00 -6.50 6.17
C LEU A 232 -8.92 -7.53 5.82
N GLY A 233 -7.70 -7.07 5.51
CA GLY A 233 -6.68 -7.94 4.91
C GLY A 233 -6.15 -9.04 5.83
N GLY A 234 -5.99 -8.74 7.13
CA GLY A 234 -5.50 -9.72 8.10
C GLY A 234 -4.04 -10.13 7.90
N CYS A 235 -3.25 -9.29 7.22
CA CYS A 235 -1.80 -9.37 7.10
C CYS A 235 -1.11 -8.43 8.10
N LYS A 236 0.22 -8.46 8.13
CA LYS A 236 1.07 -7.73 9.08
C LYS A 236 2.22 -7.00 8.39
N VAL A 237 2.04 -6.60 7.12
CA VAL A 237 3.07 -5.89 6.36
C VAL A 237 3.26 -4.50 6.97
N LEU A 238 4.50 -4.12 7.28
CA LEU A 238 4.78 -2.78 7.80
C LEU A 238 4.82 -1.74 6.66
N PRO A 239 4.44 -0.48 6.92
CA PRO A 239 4.56 0.62 5.95
C PRO A 239 5.93 0.70 5.25
N GLU A 240 7.01 0.51 6.01
CA GLU A 240 8.41 0.52 5.54
C GLU A 240 8.66 -0.56 4.47
N CYS A 241 7.96 -1.70 4.56
CA CYS A 241 8.09 -2.79 3.60
C CYS A 241 7.59 -2.37 2.21
N TYR A 242 6.50 -1.59 2.12
CA TYR A 242 6.02 -1.04 0.86
C TYR A 242 7.02 -0.05 0.24
N GLY A 243 7.67 0.78 1.08
CA GLY A 243 8.80 1.60 0.64
C GLY A 243 9.95 0.75 0.07
N ARG A 244 10.28 -0.36 0.74
CA ARG A 244 11.33 -1.29 0.28
C ARG A 244 10.96 -1.99 -1.03
N MET A 245 9.72 -2.47 -1.16
CA MET A 245 9.18 -3.04 -2.41
C MET A 245 9.28 -2.02 -3.55
N THR A 246 8.84 -0.79 -3.31
CA THR A 246 8.95 0.31 -4.28
C THR A 246 10.39 0.56 -4.70
N GLN A 247 11.32 0.59 -3.74
CA GLN A 247 12.75 0.79 -4.00
C GLN A 247 13.33 -0.31 -4.89
N MET A 248 12.96 -1.58 -4.64
CA MET A 248 13.41 -2.72 -5.45
C MET A 248 12.94 -2.64 -6.91
N LEU A 249 11.75 -2.06 -7.15
CA LEU A 249 11.21 -1.87 -8.50
C LEU A 249 11.95 -0.79 -9.30
N LYS A 250 12.64 0.16 -8.66
CA LYS A 250 13.32 1.28 -9.35
C LYS A 250 14.40 0.85 -10.34
N GLY A 251 14.93 -0.37 -10.21
CA GLY A 251 15.86 -0.95 -11.18
C GLY A 251 15.20 -1.34 -12.51
N LEU A 252 13.86 -1.40 -12.58
CA LEU A 252 13.09 -1.74 -13.77
C LEU A 252 12.70 -0.48 -14.54
N ALA A 253 12.45 -0.61 -15.85
CA ALA A 253 11.90 0.46 -16.69
C ALA A 253 12.66 1.80 -16.62
N GLY A 254 13.93 1.82 -16.21
CA GLY A 254 14.68 3.06 -15.96
C GLY A 254 14.07 3.94 -14.86
N GLY A 255 13.39 3.34 -13.89
CA GLY A 255 12.72 4.03 -12.78
C GLY A 255 11.30 4.54 -13.09
N LYS A 256 10.78 4.31 -14.31
CA LYS A 256 9.42 4.72 -14.71
C LYS A 256 8.37 3.85 -14.02
N ILE A 257 7.99 4.28 -12.82
CA ILE A 257 7.04 3.61 -11.93
C ILE A 257 5.88 4.54 -11.63
N ILE A 258 4.66 4.04 -11.73
CA ILE A 258 3.45 4.75 -11.35
C ILE A 258 2.74 3.93 -10.27
N LEU A 259 2.56 4.51 -9.08
CA LEU A 259 1.76 3.92 -8.01
C LEU A 259 0.34 4.45 -8.13
N CYS A 260 -0.65 3.57 -8.28
CA CYS A 260 -2.06 3.91 -8.35
C CYS A 260 -2.75 3.37 -7.10
N LEU A 261 -3.27 4.24 -6.24
CA LEU A 261 -3.95 3.82 -5.01
C LEU A 261 -5.16 2.90 -5.32
N GLU A 262 -5.24 1.78 -4.60
CA GLU A 262 -6.36 0.83 -4.63
C GLU A 262 -7.07 0.78 -3.26
N GLY A 263 -7.01 -0.35 -2.55
CA GLY A 263 -7.52 -0.53 -1.19
C GLY A 263 -6.61 0.02 -0.08
N GLY A 264 -7.01 -0.22 1.17
CA GLY A 264 -6.36 0.31 2.37
C GLY A 264 -7.37 1.08 3.24
N TYR A 265 -7.76 0.46 4.36
CA TYR A 265 -8.92 0.91 5.14
C TYR A 265 -8.55 1.31 6.56
N ASN A 266 -7.31 1.06 6.98
CA ASN A 266 -6.69 1.78 8.09
C ASN A 266 -6.00 3.04 7.57
N ILE A 267 -6.56 4.21 7.88
CA ILE A 267 -6.10 5.51 7.35
C ILE A 267 -4.65 5.81 7.74
N VAL A 268 -4.24 5.44 8.96
CA VAL A 268 -2.87 5.68 9.46
C VAL A 268 -1.88 4.78 8.72
N SER A 269 -2.16 3.48 8.65
CA SER A 269 -1.29 2.53 7.94
C SER A 269 -1.19 2.86 6.45
N THR A 270 -2.31 3.18 5.81
CA THR A 270 -2.40 3.53 4.38
C THR A 270 -1.60 4.79 4.07
N SER A 271 -1.81 5.87 4.83
CA SER A 271 -1.09 7.13 4.62
C SER A 271 0.42 6.97 4.84
N TYR A 272 0.82 6.21 5.86
CA TYR A 272 2.22 6.00 6.14
C TYR A 272 2.90 5.10 5.09
N ALA A 273 2.22 4.04 4.63
CA ALA A 273 2.72 3.18 3.57
C ALA A 273 2.89 3.94 2.24
N MET A 274 1.91 4.76 1.87
CA MET A 274 2.01 5.64 0.69
C MET A 274 3.16 6.65 0.83
N THR A 275 3.37 7.19 2.04
CA THR A 275 4.51 8.08 2.34
C THR A 275 5.83 7.35 2.12
N MET A 276 5.97 6.11 2.61
CA MET A 276 7.19 5.31 2.42
C MET A 276 7.45 4.97 0.94
N CYS A 277 6.40 4.69 0.17
CA CYS A 277 6.55 4.48 -1.27
C CYS A 277 6.99 5.77 -1.99
N THR A 278 6.38 6.90 -1.63
CA THR A 278 6.72 8.21 -2.19
C THR A 278 8.18 8.58 -1.89
N LYS A 279 8.64 8.38 -0.64
CA LYS A 279 10.05 8.53 -0.24
C LYS A 279 10.97 7.68 -1.11
N ALA A 280 10.63 6.41 -1.34
CA ALA A 280 11.42 5.52 -2.18
C ALA A 280 11.53 6.04 -3.62
N LEU A 281 10.43 6.52 -4.22
CA LEU A 281 10.43 7.11 -5.56
C LEU A 281 11.32 8.36 -5.64
N LEU A 282 11.23 9.26 -4.65
CA LEU A 282 12.07 10.45 -4.53
C LEU A 282 13.56 10.13 -4.29
N GLY A 283 13.88 8.89 -3.89
CA GLY A 283 15.24 8.42 -3.69
C GLY A 283 15.74 8.58 -2.25
N ASP A 284 14.84 8.89 -1.32
CA ASP A 284 15.15 8.90 0.09
C ASP A 284 15.51 7.48 0.58
N PRO A 285 16.41 7.35 1.55
CA PRO A 285 16.68 6.06 2.18
C PRO A 285 15.42 5.55 2.89
N ILE A 286 15.12 4.27 2.68
CA ILE A 286 14.07 3.56 3.42
C ILE A 286 14.75 2.79 4.54
N GLU A 287 14.52 3.22 5.77
CA GLU A 287 14.92 2.48 6.96
C GLU A 287 14.03 1.24 7.08
N PHE A 288 14.62 0.08 6.83
CA PHE A 288 13.92 -1.19 6.88
C PHE A 288 14.67 -2.10 7.86
N ASN A 289 14.10 -2.24 9.06
CA ASN A 289 14.67 -3.08 10.10
C ASN A 289 14.45 -4.55 9.75
N TYR A 290 15.41 -5.14 9.05
CA TYR A 290 15.42 -6.57 8.76
C TYR A 290 15.87 -7.35 10.00
N ASN A 291 14.99 -8.22 10.51
CA ASN A 291 15.37 -9.20 11.50
C ASN A 291 15.81 -10.50 10.81
N PRO A 292 17.10 -10.87 10.80
CA PRO A 292 17.57 -12.09 10.16
C PRO A 292 17.06 -13.38 10.82
N GLU A 293 16.53 -13.29 12.04
CA GLU A 293 15.97 -14.44 12.77
C GLU A 293 14.49 -14.68 12.43
N GLU A 294 13.84 -13.76 11.73
CA GLU A 294 12.44 -13.91 11.35
C GLU A 294 12.32 -14.90 10.19
N GLU A 295 11.74 -16.06 10.47
CA GLU A 295 11.53 -17.11 9.48
C GLU A 295 10.31 -16.84 8.62
N VAL A 296 10.42 -17.13 7.32
CA VAL A 296 9.29 -17.07 6.39
C VAL A 296 8.25 -18.12 6.77
N HIS A 297 7.00 -17.71 6.93
CA HIS A 297 5.90 -18.61 7.27
C HIS A 297 5.81 -19.77 6.27
N TRP A 298 5.70 -21.01 6.77
CA TRP A 298 5.74 -22.24 5.96
C TRP A 298 4.74 -22.23 4.79
N SER A 299 3.54 -21.67 4.99
CA SER A 299 2.52 -21.59 3.95
C SER A 299 2.89 -20.62 2.83
N ALA A 300 3.66 -19.57 3.12
CA ALA A 300 4.22 -18.69 2.10
C ALA A 300 5.33 -19.41 1.32
N ILE A 301 6.18 -20.19 1.99
CA ILE A 301 7.20 -21.03 1.33
C ILE A 301 6.53 -22.01 0.35
N GLU A 302 5.48 -22.71 0.80
CA GLU A 302 4.71 -23.61 -0.06
C GLU A 302 4.12 -22.89 -1.28
N THR A 303 3.50 -21.73 -1.05
CA THR A 303 2.95 -20.88 -2.12
C THR A 303 4.02 -20.48 -3.12
N ILE A 304 5.14 -19.92 -2.66
CA ILE A 304 6.26 -19.48 -3.51
C ILE A 304 6.80 -20.65 -4.34
N ASN A 305 7.00 -21.83 -3.73
CA ASN A 305 7.46 -23.02 -4.44
C ASN A 305 6.47 -23.49 -5.51
N ASN A 306 5.17 -23.45 -5.23
CA ASN A 306 4.13 -23.79 -6.20
C ASN A 306 4.09 -22.81 -7.38
N VAL A 307 4.24 -21.51 -7.11
CA VAL A 307 4.34 -20.47 -8.14
C VAL A 307 5.59 -20.68 -8.98
N ILE A 308 6.77 -20.85 -8.39
CA ILE A 308 8.02 -21.12 -9.10
C ILE A 308 7.88 -22.36 -9.98
N LYS A 309 7.35 -23.47 -9.43
CA LYS A 309 7.17 -24.73 -10.17
C LYS A 309 6.24 -24.59 -11.37
N THR A 310 5.24 -23.72 -11.26
CA THR A 310 4.29 -23.43 -12.33
C THR A 310 4.91 -22.52 -13.38
N GLN A 311 5.50 -21.40 -12.94
CA GLN A 311 5.99 -20.33 -13.79
C GLN A 311 7.34 -20.62 -14.46
N GLN A 312 8.16 -21.52 -13.92
CA GLN A 312 9.43 -21.94 -14.55
C GLN A 312 9.25 -22.53 -15.96
N LYS A 313 8.03 -22.93 -16.35
CA LYS A 313 7.74 -23.36 -17.72
C LYS A 313 7.92 -22.21 -18.72
N TYR A 314 7.58 -20.99 -18.29
CA TYR A 314 7.52 -19.78 -19.11
C TYR A 314 8.75 -18.88 -18.88
N TRP A 315 9.27 -18.83 -17.66
CA TRP A 315 10.36 -17.94 -17.25
C TRP A 315 11.66 -18.70 -16.94
N LYS A 316 12.74 -18.37 -17.65
CA LYS A 316 14.04 -19.06 -17.50
C LYS A 316 14.73 -18.69 -16.19
N SER A 317 14.51 -17.47 -15.70
CA SER A 317 15.02 -16.97 -14.43
C SER A 317 14.59 -17.81 -13.22
N LEU A 318 13.52 -18.59 -13.36
CA LEU A 318 13.00 -19.48 -12.31
C LEU A 318 13.46 -20.94 -12.45
N LYS A 319 14.24 -21.28 -13.48
CA LYS A 319 14.80 -22.63 -13.65
C LYS A 319 16.08 -22.77 -12.84
N PHE A 320 15.93 -23.23 -11.61
CA PHE A 320 17.05 -23.58 -10.73
C PHE A 320 17.55 -25.02 -10.99
N GLN A 321 18.80 -25.32 -10.61
CA GLN A 321 19.41 -26.66 -10.74
C GLN A 321 19.51 -27.21 -12.18
N LEU A 322 19.68 -26.32 -13.18
CA LEU A 322 20.09 -26.78 -14.52
C LEU A 322 21.47 -27.42 -14.43
N ALA A 323 21.59 -28.67 -14.87
CA ALA A 323 22.90 -29.30 -15.02
C ALA A 323 23.77 -28.41 -15.92
N LEU A 324 24.91 -27.95 -15.39
CA LEU A 324 25.89 -27.28 -16.22
C LEU A 324 26.24 -28.21 -17.39
N PRO A 325 26.34 -27.70 -18.62
CA PRO A 325 26.72 -28.51 -19.77
C PRO A 325 27.98 -29.32 -19.45
N ILE A 326 27.92 -30.64 -19.64
CA ILE A 326 29.04 -31.57 -19.33
C ILE A 326 30.31 -31.16 -20.08
N LYS A 327 30.16 -30.45 -21.20
CA LYS A 327 31.27 -29.86 -21.95
C LYS A 327 31.47 -28.42 -21.49
N ASN A 328 32.70 -28.09 -21.09
CA ASN A 328 33.13 -26.70 -20.95
C ASN A 328 32.82 -25.93 -22.24
N ILE A 329 31.77 -25.10 -22.22
CA ILE A 329 31.41 -24.19 -23.33
C ILE A 329 32.22 -22.90 -23.25
N LEU A 330 32.89 -22.65 -22.13
CA LEU A 330 33.83 -21.54 -21.99
C LEU A 330 35.18 -21.96 -22.55
N ASP A 331 35.66 -21.22 -23.54
CA ASP A 331 37.04 -21.28 -23.97
C ASP A 331 37.95 -21.02 -22.77
N LYS A 332 39.12 -21.68 -22.74
CA LYS A 332 40.12 -21.42 -21.69
C LYS A 332 40.36 -19.91 -21.63
N PRO A 333 40.28 -19.29 -20.44
CA PRO A 333 40.53 -17.86 -20.31
C PRO A 333 41.88 -17.55 -20.95
N SER A 334 41.91 -16.52 -21.79
CA SER A 334 43.15 -16.08 -22.41
C SER A 334 44.15 -15.76 -21.29
N PRO A 335 45.45 -16.06 -21.48
CA PRO A 335 46.47 -15.73 -20.49
C PRO A 335 46.31 -14.26 -20.12
N SER A 336 46.14 -13.97 -18.83
CA SER A 336 46.01 -12.61 -18.35
C SER A 336 47.22 -11.83 -18.84
N ARG A 337 46.98 -10.79 -19.64
CA ARG A 337 48.03 -9.85 -20.03
C ARG A 337 48.48 -9.10 -18.78
N GLY A 338 49.51 -9.63 -18.09
CA GLY A 338 50.37 -8.80 -17.24
C GLY A 338 50.39 -9.06 -15.75
N LEU A 339 50.03 -10.24 -15.23
CA LEU A 339 50.40 -10.62 -13.86
C LEU A 339 51.32 -11.84 -13.86
N VAL A 340 52.62 -11.56 -14.05
CA VAL A 340 53.68 -12.53 -13.76
C VAL A 340 53.85 -12.57 -12.25
N ILE A 341 53.28 -13.58 -11.60
CA ILE A 341 53.67 -13.93 -10.24
C ILE A 341 55.02 -14.66 -10.37
N SER A 342 56.10 -13.95 -10.04
CA SER A 342 57.44 -14.53 -9.98
C SER A 342 57.48 -15.68 -8.96
N SER A 343 58.04 -16.81 -9.38
CA SER A 343 58.19 -18.06 -8.63
C SER A 343 58.73 -17.88 -7.19
N PRO A 344 58.39 -18.77 -6.24
CA PRO A 344 58.86 -18.66 -4.87
C PRO A 344 60.35 -18.98 -4.73
N VAL A 345 61.04 -18.16 -3.94
CA VAL A 345 62.43 -18.30 -3.50
C VAL A 345 62.60 -19.59 -2.66
N PRO A 346 63.74 -20.32 -2.74
CA PRO A 346 63.96 -21.52 -1.93
C PRO A 346 64.24 -21.13 -0.47
N GLN A 347 63.40 -21.59 0.48
CA GLN A 347 63.67 -21.42 1.91
C GLN A 347 64.59 -22.52 2.44
N LYS A 348 65.65 -22.08 3.13
CA LYS A 348 66.54 -22.90 3.97
C LYS A 348 65.79 -23.51 5.15
N SER A 349 66.22 -24.71 5.51
CA SER A 349 65.77 -25.56 6.61
C SER A 349 65.73 -24.86 7.97
N VAL A 350 64.56 -24.88 8.62
CA VAL A 350 64.42 -24.74 10.08
C VAL A 350 63.44 -25.79 10.59
N SER A 351 63.86 -26.44 11.68
CA SER A 351 63.36 -27.68 12.25
C SER A 351 62.03 -27.53 13.01
N LYS A 352 61.16 -28.54 12.85
CA LYS A 352 60.06 -29.02 13.72
C LYS A 352 59.64 -28.15 14.92
N VAL A 353 58.41 -27.60 14.84
CA VAL A 353 57.40 -27.69 15.91
C VAL A 353 56.02 -27.90 15.25
N THR A 354 55.27 -28.84 15.79
CA THR A 354 53.99 -29.38 15.33
C THR A 354 52.79 -28.50 15.72
N SER A 355 51.85 -28.22 14.80
CA SER A 355 50.40 -28.45 14.96
C SER A 355 49.53 -27.77 13.87
N LYS A 356 48.62 -28.59 13.34
CA LYS A 356 47.41 -28.41 12.51
C LYS A 356 46.86 -26.99 12.23
N SER A 357 46.68 -26.69 10.93
CA SER A 357 45.38 -26.53 10.23
C SER A 357 45.35 -25.37 9.22
N SER A 358 45.33 -25.70 7.93
CA SER A 358 44.95 -24.84 6.82
C SER A 358 43.87 -25.58 6.03
N ASN A 359 42.60 -25.37 6.38
CA ASN A 359 41.44 -25.98 5.70
C ASN A 359 40.25 -25.00 5.60
N GLY A 360 40.53 -23.73 5.28
CA GLY A 360 39.50 -22.67 5.22
C GLY A 360 38.66 -22.61 3.94
N LEU A 361 39.09 -23.23 2.83
CA LEU A 361 38.34 -23.17 1.56
C LEU A 361 37.67 -24.49 1.12
N GLN A 362 38.08 -25.63 1.68
CA GLN A 362 37.45 -26.93 1.37
C GLN A 362 36.29 -27.29 2.33
N SER A 363 36.02 -26.49 3.37
CA SER A 363 34.87 -26.71 4.27
C SER A 363 33.59 -26.07 3.70
N LEU A 364 33.68 -24.89 3.10
CA LEU A 364 32.52 -24.19 2.51
C LEU A 364 31.89 -24.96 1.32
N GLU A 365 32.69 -25.61 0.48
CA GLU A 365 32.17 -26.46 -0.62
C GLU A 365 31.52 -27.75 -0.11
N ARG A 366 31.92 -28.25 1.07
CA ARG A 366 31.38 -29.48 1.65
C ARG A 366 30.09 -29.24 2.43
N ASP A 367 29.93 -28.04 3.01
CA ASP A 367 28.72 -27.64 3.74
C ASP A 367 27.56 -27.24 2.81
N MET A 368 27.85 -26.83 1.56
CA MET A 368 26.83 -26.61 0.53
C MET A 368 26.30 -27.89 -0.16
N MET A 369 26.92 -29.05 0.08
CA MET A 369 26.49 -30.33 -0.52
C MET A 369 25.68 -31.23 0.42
N ASN A 370 25.41 -30.81 1.66
CA ASN A 370 24.74 -31.63 2.68
C ASN A 370 23.49 -31.00 3.32
N LEU A 371 22.74 -30.18 2.58
CA LEU A 371 21.36 -29.84 2.95
C LEU A 371 20.42 -30.99 2.56
N THR A 372 20.41 -32.02 3.39
CA THR A 372 19.37 -33.06 3.34
C THR A 372 18.20 -32.58 4.18
N ILE A 373 17.05 -32.32 3.57
CA ILE A 373 15.80 -32.11 4.29
C ILE A 373 15.45 -33.44 4.96
N ASN A 374 15.70 -33.54 6.26
CA ASN A 374 15.25 -34.68 7.04
C ASN A 374 13.72 -34.68 7.06
N LYS A 375 13.15 -35.79 6.59
CA LYS A 375 11.76 -36.17 6.86
C LYS A 375 11.51 -36.11 8.37
N CYS A 376 10.55 -35.30 8.80
CA CYS A 376 9.89 -35.52 10.08
C CYS A 376 9.07 -36.81 9.97
N THR A 377 9.68 -37.92 10.37
CA THR A 377 8.94 -39.09 10.86
C THR A 377 8.84 -38.92 12.36
N ASP A 378 7.69 -38.45 12.82
CA ASP A 378 7.08 -38.90 14.07
C ASP A 378 5.60 -38.49 13.99
N GLY A 379 4.80 -39.45 13.54
CA GLY A 379 3.36 -39.33 13.56
C GLY A 379 2.86 -39.48 14.99
N ILE A 380 2.32 -38.40 15.55
CA ILE A 380 1.20 -38.50 16.49
C ILE A 380 0.12 -37.52 16.07
N HIS A 381 -1.08 -38.07 16.12
CA HIS A 381 -2.35 -37.65 15.59
C HIS A 381 -2.85 -36.34 16.23
N CYS A 382 -3.49 -35.56 15.36
CA CYS A 382 -4.38 -34.44 15.61
C CYS A 382 -5.48 -34.71 16.67
N GLY A 383 -5.82 -33.66 17.42
CA GLY A 383 -6.97 -33.57 18.31
C GLY A 383 -7.15 -32.14 18.84
N THR A 384 -7.93 -31.35 18.10
CA THR A 384 -9.12 -30.57 18.52
C THR A 384 -9.09 -29.59 19.71
N ASP A 385 -9.77 -28.46 19.46
CA ASP A 385 -10.56 -27.58 20.35
C ASP A 385 -9.90 -26.36 21.00
N ASP A 386 -10.23 -25.20 20.41
CA ASP A 386 -11.02 -24.08 20.98
C ASP A 386 -10.83 -23.59 22.44
N GLU A 387 -10.87 -22.25 22.52
CA GLU A 387 -11.33 -21.35 23.60
C GLU A 387 -10.33 -20.78 24.64
N ASP A 388 -10.17 -19.46 24.52
CA ASP A 388 -10.32 -18.37 25.51
C ASP A 388 -9.52 -18.24 26.83
N ASP A 389 -9.22 -16.95 27.05
CA ASP A 389 -9.26 -16.16 28.28
C ASP A 389 -7.97 -15.83 29.09
N ASN A 390 -7.69 -14.52 29.11
CA ASN A 390 -7.30 -13.65 30.23
C ASN A 390 -6.46 -14.19 31.41
N ARG A 391 -5.32 -13.52 31.69
CA ARG A 391 -5.08 -12.70 32.92
C ARG A 391 -3.64 -12.16 33.08
N THR A 392 -3.56 -10.83 33.15
CA THR A 392 -2.90 -9.94 34.15
C THR A 392 -1.52 -10.23 34.77
N ASP A 393 -0.63 -9.23 34.57
CA ASP A 393 0.25 -8.52 35.52
C ASP A 393 1.15 -9.28 36.52
N LYS A 394 2.48 -8.97 36.46
CA LYS A 394 3.20 -8.12 37.46
C LYS A 394 4.71 -7.99 37.17
N ASN A 395 5.11 -6.77 36.80
CA ASN A 395 6.12 -5.89 37.43
C ASN A 395 7.36 -6.48 38.16
N ALA A 396 8.59 -6.07 37.74
CA ALA A 396 9.71 -5.72 38.63
C ALA A 396 10.94 -5.09 37.88
N GLY A 397 11.11 -3.76 38.02
CA GLY A 397 12.29 -3.14 38.66
C GLY A 397 13.70 -3.22 38.05
N CYS A 398 14.07 -2.17 37.30
CA CYS A 398 15.22 -1.24 37.53
C CYS A 398 16.63 -1.75 37.86
N SER A 399 17.64 -1.30 37.09
CA SER A 399 18.90 -0.71 37.61
C SER A 399 19.69 0.03 36.52
N LYS A 400 20.07 1.27 36.84
CA LYS A 400 20.95 2.17 36.08
C LYS A 400 22.42 1.74 36.16
N SER A 401 23.20 2.04 35.12
CA SER A 401 24.60 2.46 35.31
C SER A 401 25.03 3.45 34.22
N SER A 402 25.74 4.46 34.71
CA SER A 402 26.30 5.65 34.08
C SER A 402 27.61 5.38 33.33
N GLY A 403 27.92 6.21 32.33
CA GLY A 403 29.26 6.31 31.75
C GLY A 403 29.37 7.41 30.70
N GLU A 404 29.98 8.53 31.09
CA GLU A 404 30.33 9.73 30.32
C GLU A 404 31.15 9.40 29.05
N GLY A 405 30.93 10.09 27.92
CA GLY A 405 31.71 11.24 27.46
C GLY A 405 33.00 10.83 26.71
N SER A 406 33.50 11.47 25.67
CA SER A 406 33.10 12.62 24.87
C SER A 406 34.00 12.64 23.62
N SER A 407 33.42 13.08 22.51
CA SER A 407 33.97 13.90 21.41
C SER A 407 35.36 13.63 20.78
N LYS A 408 35.34 13.59 19.44
CA LYS A 408 36.41 14.08 18.57
C LYS A 408 35.83 15.08 17.57
N SER A 409 36.45 16.26 17.51
CA SER A 409 36.24 17.29 16.50
C SER A 409 36.91 16.94 15.17
N ALA A 410 36.31 17.35 14.05
CA ALA A 410 37.06 17.83 12.89
C ALA A 410 36.17 18.71 12.01
N THR A 411 36.61 19.94 11.82
CA THR A 411 36.15 20.94 10.85
C THR A 411 36.46 20.51 9.41
N ASP A 412 35.53 20.72 8.47
CA ASP A 412 35.90 20.98 7.07
C ASP A 412 34.90 21.91 6.35
N LYS A 413 35.46 22.75 5.48
CA LYS A 413 34.84 23.87 4.79
C LYS A 413 34.25 23.45 3.44
N GLY A 414 33.03 23.93 3.18
CA GLY A 414 32.65 24.55 1.90
C GLY A 414 32.38 23.64 0.69
N LYS A 415 31.10 23.31 0.47
CA LYS A 415 30.53 23.03 -0.86
C LYS A 415 29.17 23.72 -0.95
N LYS A 416 28.98 24.62 -1.93
CA LYS A 416 27.70 25.30 -2.20
C LYS A 416 26.65 24.26 -2.56
N GLU A 417 25.64 24.11 -1.70
CA GLU A 417 24.40 23.40 -1.99
C GLU A 417 23.56 24.22 -2.98
N SER A 418 22.98 23.55 -3.97
CA SER A 418 21.82 24.09 -4.70
C SER A 418 20.66 24.10 -3.71
N GLU A 419 20.15 25.27 -3.36
CA GLU A 419 19.00 25.41 -2.46
C GLU A 419 17.84 24.57 -3.00
N LYS A 420 17.39 23.61 -2.18
CA LYS A 420 16.19 22.82 -2.47
C LYS A 420 15.00 23.78 -2.43
N GLN A 421 14.29 23.89 -3.54
CA GLN A 421 13.06 24.66 -3.64
C GLN A 421 12.09 24.17 -2.56
N THR A 422 11.67 25.06 -1.66
CA THR A 422 10.77 24.71 -0.57
C THR A 422 9.34 24.57 -1.10
N LEU A 423 8.46 23.90 -0.35
CA LEU A 423 7.03 23.84 -0.69
C LEU A 423 6.44 25.25 -0.82
N VAL A 424 6.92 26.22 -0.03
CA VAL A 424 6.48 27.61 -0.11
C VAL A 424 6.91 28.24 -1.43
N ASP A 425 8.14 27.99 -1.89
CA ASP A 425 8.64 28.49 -3.16
C ASP A 425 7.87 27.88 -4.34
N TYR A 426 7.61 26.56 -4.28
CA TYR A 426 6.82 25.86 -5.28
C TYR A 426 5.37 26.35 -5.35
N LEU A 427 4.69 26.50 -4.20
CA LEU A 427 3.32 27.01 -4.17
C LEU A 427 3.25 28.47 -4.63
N SER A 428 4.27 29.28 -4.34
CA SER A 428 4.36 30.66 -4.80
C SER A 428 4.52 30.75 -6.31
N GLU A 429 5.37 29.90 -6.89
CA GLU A 429 5.60 29.82 -8.33
C GLU A 429 4.38 29.28 -9.10
N ASN A 430 3.52 28.51 -8.44
CA ASN A 430 2.35 27.87 -9.05
C ASN A 430 1.01 28.41 -8.52
N MET A 431 1.01 29.60 -7.93
CA MET A 431 -0.17 30.23 -7.33
C MET A 431 -1.31 30.43 -8.34
N GLN A 432 -0.98 30.74 -9.60
CA GLN A 432 -1.98 30.95 -10.65
C GLN A 432 -2.71 29.64 -11.00
N ALA A 433 -1.99 28.52 -11.14
CA ALA A 433 -2.59 27.20 -11.37
C ALA A 433 -3.45 26.72 -10.19
N LEU A 434 -3.14 27.16 -8.97
CA LEU A 434 -3.96 26.95 -7.77
C LEU A 434 -5.27 27.76 -7.81
N VAL A 435 -5.22 29.02 -8.25
CA VAL A 435 -6.40 29.89 -8.42
C VAL A 435 -7.28 29.40 -9.56
N ASP A 436 -6.67 28.89 -10.63
CA ASP A 436 -7.37 28.40 -11.82
C ASP A 436 -7.97 26.99 -11.63
N GLY A 437 -7.76 26.38 -10.45
CA GLY A 437 -8.33 25.07 -10.09
C GLY A 437 -7.64 23.88 -10.78
N GLU A 438 -6.46 24.10 -11.35
CA GLU A 438 -5.65 23.07 -12.01
C GLU A 438 -4.84 22.22 -11.02
N MET A 439 -4.81 22.63 -9.74
CA MET A 439 -4.22 21.89 -8.62
C MET A 439 -5.08 22.02 -7.36
N PHE A 440 -5.22 20.94 -6.59
CA PHE A 440 -5.88 20.93 -5.29
C PHE A 440 -4.86 20.69 -4.18
N ALA A 441 -4.58 21.72 -3.39
CA ALA A 441 -3.84 21.61 -2.16
C ALA A 441 -4.70 22.19 -1.03
N VAL A 442 -4.85 21.47 0.08
CA VAL A 442 -5.44 22.04 1.30
C VAL A 442 -4.35 22.87 1.97
N VAL A 443 -4.25 24.13 1.55
CA VAL A 443 -3.34 25.10 2.15
C VAL A 443 -4.08 25.79 3.29
N PRO A 444 -3.65 25.64 4.55
CA PRO A 444 -4.25 26.37 5.65
C PRO A 444 -4.15 27.88 5.37
N VAL A 445 -5.24 28.61 5.61
CA VAL A 445 -5.18 30.07 5.48
C VAL A 445 -4.24 30.62 6.56
N PRO A 446 -3.34 31.55 6.22
CA PRO A 446 -2.38 32.09 7.18
C PRO A 446 -3.07 32.99 8.22
N TRP A 447 -4.30 33.44 7.95
CA TRP A 447 -5.08 34.28 8.85
C TRP A 447 -6.58 34.18 8.55
N CYS A 448 -7.40 34.33 9.59
CA CYS A 448 -8.84 34.58 9.48
C CYS A 448 -9.29 35.51 10.63
N PRO A 449 -10.39 36.28 10.48
CA PRO A 449 -10.84 37.24 11.49
C PRO A 449 -11.24 36.60 12.83
N HIS A 450 -11.46 35.29 12.84
CA HIS A 450 -11.82 34.56 14.06
C HIS A 450 -10.63 34.28 14.98
N LEU A 451 -9.40 34.51 14.52
CA LEU A 451 -8.21 34.46 15.38
C LEU A 451 -8.26 35.55 16.45
N ASP A 452 -8.85 36.70 16.14
CA ASP A 452 -8.97 37.84 17.05
C ASP A 452 -9.91 37.56 18.24
N ALA A 453 -10.72 36.49 18.15
CA ALA A 453 -11.60 36.03 19.21
C ALA A 453 -10.92 35.06 20.20
N LEU A 454 -9.65 34.70 19.96
CA LEU A 454 -8.90 33.82 20.86
C LEU A 454 -8.37 34.59 22.06
N PHE A 455 -8.51 33.97 23.24
CA PHE A 455 -7.90 34.44 24.47
C PHE A 455 -6.68 33.57 24.81
N ALA A 456 -5.79 34.11 25.65
CA ALA A 456 -4.69 33.32 26.21
C ALA A 456 -5.22 32.09 26.94
N ILE A 457 -4.58 30.95 26.72
CA ILE A 457 -4.96 29.69 27.35
C ILE A 457 -4.49 29.71 28.81
N PRO A 458 -5.38 29.56 29.80
CA PRO A 458 -4.97 29.50 31.20
C PRO A 458 -3.99 28.35 31.44
N GLU A 459 -2.98 28.54 32.29
CA GLU A 459 -1.93 27.53 32.56
C GLU A 459 -2.49 26.18 33.06
N SER A 460 -3.66 26.22 33.71
CA SER A 460 -4.38 25.04 34.22
C SER A 460 -5.03 24.20 33.12
N VAL A 461 -5.22 24.75 31.92
CA VAL A 461 -5.85 24.03 30.80
C VAL A 461 -4.80 23.20 30.06
N LYS A 462 -5.07 21.91 29.93
CA LYS A 462 -4.22 20.95 29.22
C LYS A 462 -5.05 20.21 28.17
N PHE A 463 -4.55 20.20 26.94
CA PHE A 463 -5.17 19.52 25.81
C PHE A 463 -4.67 18.08 25.73
N GLU A 464 -5.04 17.29 26.76
CA GLU A 464 -4.63 15.91 26.91
C GLU A 464 -5.18 14.99 25.81
N GLN A 465 -4.41 13.95 25.49
CA GLN A 465 -4.83 12.92 24.55
C GLN A 465 -5.83 11.96 25.20
N GLY A 466 -6.77 11.43 24.42
CA GLY A 466 -7.76 10.46 24.90
C GLY A 466 -8.84 11.04 25.83
N VAL A 467 -8.94 12.37 25.94
CA VAL A 467 -10.05 13.06 26.62
C VAL A 467 -11.36 12.69 25.92
N LYS A 468 -12.38 12.35 26.70
CA LYS A 468 -13.68 11.94 26.18
C LYS A 468 -14.48 13.12 25.64
N CYS A 469 -15.29 12.83 24.63
CA CYS A 469 -16.32 13.74 24.15
C CYS A 469 -17.32 14.04 25.27
N VAL A 470 -17.63 15.32 25.47
CA VAL A 470 -18.56 15.79 26.53
C VAL A 470 -19.97 15.20 26.41
N GLU A 471 -20.38 14.76 25.21
CA GLU A 471 -21.74 14.25 24.94
C GLU A 471 -21.84 12.73 24.81
N CYS A 472 -20.79 12.03 24.35
CA CYS A 472 -20.94 10.63 23.91
C CYS A 472 -19.81 9.68 24.30
N ASP A 473 -19.00 10.03 25.30
CA ASP A 473 -17.90 9.23 25.86
C ASP A 473 -16.79 8.78 24.89
N GLU A 474 -16.93 9.06 23.58
CA GLU A 474 -15.97 8.71 22.53
C GLU A 474 -14.63 9.39 22.77
N LYS A 475 -13.52 8.71 22.47
CA LYS A 475 -12.16 9.21 22.68
C LYS A 475 -11.40 9.43 21.37
N ASN A 476 -11.88 8.85 20.28
CA ASN A 476 -11.25 8.92 18.98
C ASN A 476 -11.69 10.18 18.21
N GLU A 477 -10.74 10.83 17.53
CA GLU A 477 -10.98 12.01 16.69
C GLU A 477 -11.72 13.15 17.41
N ASN A 478 -11.28 13.45 18.63
CA ASN A 478 -11.81 14.54 19.43
C ASN A 478 -11.10 15.86 19.14
N TRP A 479 -11.90 16.92 19.18
CA TRP A 479 -11.48 18.28 18.94
C TRP A 479 -11.71 19.10 20.21
N VAL A 480 -10.87 20.11 20.43
CA VAL A 480 -11.01 21.05 21.53
C VAL A 480 -11.44 22.40 20.97
N CYS A 481 -12.48 22.99 21.54
CA CYS A 481 -12.88 24.35 21.21
C CYS A 481 -11.86 25.34 21.78
N LEU A 482 -11.25 26.17 20.94
CA LEU A 482 -10.22 27.13 21.39
C LEU A 482 -10.80 28.35 22.14
N HIS A 483 -12.12 28.48 22.20
CA HIS A 483 -12.80 29.58 22.90
C HIS A 483 -13.22 29.20 24.33
N CYS A 484 -13.58 27.94 24.57
CA CYS A 484 -14.10 27.48 25.86
C CYS A 484 -13.54 26.15 26.34
N TYR A 485 -12.57 25.58 25.61
CA TYR A 485 -11.81 24.39 25.97
C TYR A 485 -12.64 23.11 26.14
N VAL A 486 -13.90 23.11 25.68
CA VAL A 486 -14.73 21.91 25.63
C VAL A 486 -14.17 20.95 24.59
N THR A 487 -14.09 19.68 24.96
CA THR A 487 -13.70 18.58 24.07
C THR A 487 -14.93 17.84 23.57
N ALA A 488 -15.06 17.72 22.25
CA ALA A 488 -16.17 17.01 21.62
C ALA A 488 -15.71 16.28 20.35
N CYS A 489 -16.42 15.22 19.96
CA CYS A 489 -16.05 14.42 18.81
C CYS A 489 -16.25 15.15 17.47
N GLY A 490 -15.35 14.87 16.53
CA GLY A 490 -15.33 15.47 15.20
C GLY A 490 -16.50 15.04 14.31
N ARG A 491 -16.58 15.64 13.12
CA ARG A 491 -17.68 15.41 12.16
C ARG A 491 -17.79 13.96 11.69
N SER A 492 -16.65 13.27 11.62
CA SER A 492 -16.55 11.89 11.13
C SER A 492 -17.04 10.85 12.15
N ILE A 493 -17.26 11.28 13.41
CA ILE A 493 -17.78 10.44 14.49
C ILE A 493 -19.29 10.66 14.67
N LYS A 494 -19.68 11.66 15.47
CA LYS A 494 -21.08 12.06 15.71
C LYS A 494 -21.29 13.57 15.55
N GLY A 495 -20.21 14.31 15.28
CA GLY A 495 -20.25 15.74 15.00
C GLY A 495 -20.68 16.63 16.16
N HIS A 496 -20.39 16.24 17.40
CA HIS A 496 -20.72 17.04 18.58
C HIS A 496 -19.94 18.35 18.63
N MET A 497 -18.73 18.41 18.05
CA MET A 497 -18.01 19.68 17.93
C MET A 497 -18.71 20.65 16.96
N GLN A 498 -19.32 20.16 15.89
CA GLN A 498 -20.14 20.99 14.98
C GLN A 498 -21.44 21.42 15.67
N ALA A 499 -22.04 20.55 16.48
CA ALA A 499 -23.20 20.92 17.30
C ALA A 499 -22.85 22.02 18.32
N HIS A 500 -21.71 21.89 18.99
CA HIS A 500 -21.15 22.90 19.89
C HIS A 500 -20.93 24.23 19.18
N HIS A 501 -20.31 24.23 18.00
CA HIS A 501 -20.17 25.44 17.18
C HIS A 501 -21.53 26.07 16.86
N ARG A 502 -22.52 25.29 16.39
CA ARG A 502 -23.86 25.81 16.10
C ARG A 502 -24.53 26.45 17.31
N ALA A 503 -24.33 25.88 18.50
CA ALA A 503 -24.92 26.36 19.75
C ALA A 503 -24.22 27.62 20.31
N THR A 504 -22.89 27.70 20.19
CA THR A 504 -22.07 28.73 20.86
C THR A 504 -21.50 29.78 19.94
N GLN A 505 -21.49 29.53 18.63
CA GLN A 505 -20.81 30.31 17.61
C GLN A 505 -19.27 30.39 17.81
N HIS A 506 -18.69 29.52 18.63
CA HIS A 506 -17.23 29.42 18.76
C HIS A 506 -16.63 28.86 17.47
N ALA A 507 -15.82 29.67 16.79
CA ALA A 507 -15.43 29.39 15.41
C ALA A 507 -14.26 28.40 15.30
N LEU A 508 -13.27 28.49 16.18
CA LEU A 508 -11.99 27.78 16.07
C LEU A 508 -11.93 26.56 16.99
N VAL A 509 -11.50 25.45 16.40
CA VAL A 509 -11.35 24.16 17.06
C VAL A 509 -10.02 23.54 16.68
N LEU A 510 -9.35 22.90 17.63
CA LEU A 510 -8.08 22.19 17.45
C LEU A 510 -8.31 20.69 17.51
N SER A 511 -7.83 19.95 16.53
CA SER A 511 -7.85 18.48 16.51
C SER A 511 -6.77 17.93 17.43
N LEU A 512 -7.14 17.05 18.36
CA LEU A 512 -6.15 16.36 19.21
C LEU A 512 -5.38 15.27 18.44
N LEU A 513 -5.90 14.84 17.29
CA LEU A 513 -5.33 13.76 16.48
C LEU A 513 -4.14 14.23 15.65
N ASP A 514 -4.25 15.35 14.96
CA ASP A 514 -3.23 15.83 14.01
C ASP A 514 -2.76 17.27 14.31
N LEU A 515 -3.26 17.88 15.40
CA LEU A 515 -2.91 19.23 15.84
C LEU A 515 -3.25 20.33 14.82
N SER A 516 -4.10 20.01 13.83
CA SER A 516 -4.64 20.97 12.88
C SER A 516 -5.71 21.84 13.57
N VAL A 517 -5.85 23.08 13.10
CA VAL A 517 -6.89 24.00 13.58
C VAL A 517 -7.86 24.28 12.44
N TRP A 518 -9.15 24.11 12.72
CA TRP A 518 -10.23 24.34 11.78
C TRP A 518 -11.08 25.53 12.22
N CYS A 519 -11.42 26.40 11.27
CA CYS A 519 -12.40 27.45 11.46
C CYS A 519 -13.75 27.03 10.85
N ASN A 520 -14.74 26.79 11.70
CA ASN A 520 -16.08 26.38 11.26
C ASN A 520 -16.82 27.45 10.45
N VAL A 521 -16.47 28.73 10.64
CA VAL A 521 -17.10 29.85 9.91
C VAL A 521 -16.44 30.06 8.54
N CYS A 522 -15.11 29.93 8.46
CA CYS A 522 -14.39 30.07 7.19
C CYS A 522 -14.37 28.79 6.36
N ASP A 523 -14.82 27.67 6.94
CA ASP A 523 -14.79 26.32 6.34
C ASP A 523 -13.37 25.97 5.83
N ALA A 524 -12.35 26.33 6.62
CA ALA A 524 -10.95 26.22 6.23
C ALA A 524 -10.05 25.85 7.43
N TYR A 525 -8.95 25.15 7.12
CA TYR A 525 -7.84 25.00 8.06
C TYR A 525 -7.10 26.33 8.21
N VAL A 526 -6.62 26.61 9.42
CA VAL A 526 -5.90 27.84 9.76
C VAL A 526 -4.55 27.47 10.36
N ASP A 527 -3.48 28.08 9.88
CA ASP A 527 -2.17 28.01 10.52
C ASP A 527 -1.61 29.42 10.68
N ASN A 528 -1.39 29.82 11.93
CA ASN A 528 -0.99 31.17 12.28
C ASN A 528 -0.14 31.14 13.57
N PRO A 529 0.86 32.04 13.72
CA PRO A 529 1.64 32.16 14.95
C PRO A 529 0.83 32.31 16.24
N LEU A 530 -0.34 32.94 16.21
CA LEU A 530 -1.23 33.08 17.38
C LEU A 530 -1.76 31.73 17.89
N LEU A 531 -1.73 30.68 17.06
CA LEU A 531 -2.15 29.34 17.43
C LEU A 531 -1.02 28.53 18.10
N TYR A 532 0.20 29.08 18.18
CA TYR A 532 1.35 28.37 18.73
C TYR A 532 1.07 27.85 20.14
N ASP A 533 0.54 28.67 21.05
CA ASP A 533 0.31 28.25 22.43
C ASP A 533 -0.70 27.09 22.52
N ALA A 534 -1.76 27.14 21.70
CA ALA A 534 -2.76 26.07 21.64
C ALA A 534 -2.16 24.77 21.09
N LYS A 535 -1.45 24.87 19.95
CA LYS A 535 -0.81 23.73 19.29
C LYS A 535 0.30 23.14 20.15
N ASN A 536 1.11 23.98 20.79
CA ASN A 536 2.20 23.58 21.68
C ASN A 536 1.67 22.96 22.98
N ASN A 537 0.54 23.45 23.53
CA ASN A 537 -0.13 22.83 24.66
C ASN A 537 -0.54 21.38 24.33
N ALA A 538 -1.24 21.18 23.21
CA ALA A 538 -1.62 19.84 22.74
C ALA A 538 -0.42 18.98 22.36
N HIS A 539 0.61 19.56 21.74
CA HIS A 539 1.86 18.88 21.37
C HIS A 539 2.60 18.37 22.61
N LYS A 540 2.79 19.20 23.64
CA LYS A 540 3.41 18.78 24.92
C LYS A 540 2.63 17.67 25.58
N CYS A 541 1.31 17.79 25.62
CA CYS A 541 0.45 16.74 26.16
C CYS A 541 0.55 15.42 25.38
N LYS A 542 0.86 15.48 24.08
CA LYS A 542 0.94 14.31 23.20
C LYS A 542 2.34 13.67 23.15
N PHE A 543 3.39 14.48 23.10
CA PHE A 543 4.76 14.05 22.80
C PHE A 543 5.75 14.31 23.94
N GLY A 544 5.36 15.08 24.97
CA GLY A 544 6.22 15.38 26.13
C GLY A 544 7.30 16.43 25.86
N GLU A 545 7.28 17.08 24.69
CA GLU A 545 8.25 18.10 24.29
C GLU A 545 7.59 19.31 23.62
N ASP A 546 8.33 20.43 23.56
CA ASP A 546 7.92 21.64 22.85
C ASP A 546 7.78 21.36 21.34
N MET A 547 6.72 21.92 20.74
CA MET A 547 6.47 21.79 19.31
C MET A 547 7.59 22.50 18.51
N PRO A 548 8.26 21.80 17.59
CA PRO A 548 9.19 22.44 16.66
C PRO A 548 8.40 23.37 15.73
N TRP A 549 8.60 24.68 15.87
CA TRP A 549 7.85 25.72 15.15
C TRP A 549 8.63 26.25 13.95
N CYS A 550 7.96 26.43 12.82
CA CYS A 550 8.58 26.76 11.53
C CYS A 550 8.59 28.27 11.21
N TYR A 551 7.88 29.11 11.98
CA TYR A 551 7.91 30.55 11.78
C TYR A 551 9.08 31.16 12.56
N LYS A 552 9.88 32.02 11.90
CA LYS A 552 10.94 32.79 12.57
C LYS A 552 10.30 33.61 13.69
N THR A 553 10.70 33.31 14.92
CA THR A 553 10.16 33.85 16.15
C THR A 553 10.46 35.35 16.28
N ASP A 554 9.43 36.18 16.22
CA ASP A 554 9.36 37.48 16.91
C ASP A 554 8.04 37.55 17.71
N ILE A 555 7.79 36.53 18.53
CA ILE A 555 6.71 36.57 19.54
C ILE A 555 7.28 36.19 20.90
N HIS A 556 8.39 36.83 21.25
CA HIS A 556 8.56 37.29 22.62
C HIS A 556 8.12 38.75 22.64
N MET A 557 6.86 39.00 22.93
CA MET A 557 6.44 40.29 23.47
C MET A 557 5.70 40.04 24.79
N THR A 558 6.51 40.16 25.86
CA THR A 558 6.24 40.68 27.22
C THR A 558 5.02 40.20 27.97
#